data_AF-A0A955VXB2-F1
#
_entry.id   AF-A0A955VXB2-F1
#
_cell.length_a   1.000
_cell.length_b   1.000
_cell.length_c   1.000
_cell.angle_alpha   90.00
_cell.angle_beta   90.00
_cell.angle_gamma   90.00
#
_symmetry.space_group_name_H-M   'P 1'
#
loop_
_entity.id
_entity.type
_entity.pdbx_description
1 polymer ?
#
loop_
_entity_poly.entity_id
_entity_poly.type
_entity_poly.pdbx_seq_one_letter_code
_entity_poly.pdbx_strand_id
1 'polypeptide(L)'
;MPQFTEFPALPPGEPARALTVLLDVLRAIPAEGEPFRELRRRLKGAELWSRERLPQLLRFFRLVQDDPIRPSPLVRGLAGGEAACQQLLADRLWEINPLLFTTVFQRLEERVHSVNELLKYLDSFAYAGTRLSGPEVRAWLRLGQALGLFRLVGIALALTDQARATFGPRILGFDVEEFLEEDQDEPEVGVAAEEPAP
;
A
#
# COMPACT_ATOMS: atom_id res chain seq x y z
N MET A 1 -8.78 11.50 -8.00
CA MET A 1 -8.86 10.54 -6.87
C MET A 1 -7.72 10.75 -5.88
N PRO A 2 -7.97 10.86 -4.55
CA PRO A 2 -6.90 11.10 -3.59
C PRO A 2 -5.89 9.96 -3.54
N GLN A 3 -4.66 10.25 -3.96
CA GLN A 3 -3.58 9.28 -4.01
C GLN A 3 -3.20 8.79 -2.61
N PHE A 4 -3.07 7.49 -2.44
CA PHE A 4 -2.73 6.92 -1.13
C PHE A 4 -1.23 7.08 -0.87
N THR A 5 -0.90 7.90 0.11
CA THR A 5 0.48 8.29 0.44
C THR A 5 1.07 7.62 1.69
N GLU A 6 0.29 6.82 2.42
CA GLU A 6 0.67 6.31 3.75
C GLU A 6 0.58 4.79 3.82
N PHE A 7 1.68 4.08 3.61
CA PHE A 7 1.70 2.63 3.51
C PHE A 7 2.05 1.93 4.83
N PRO A 8 1.50 0.73 5.10
CA PRO A 8 1.87 -0.05 6.26
C PRO A 8 3.37 -0.33 6.30
N ALA A 9 4.07 0.26 7.26
CA ALA A 9 5.49 0.00 7.45
C ALA A 9 5.72 -1.33 8.18
N LEU A 10 6.14 -2.36 7.41
CA LEU A 10 6.55 -3.64 7.96
C LEU A 10 7.80 -3.50 8.85
N PRO A 11 7.92 -4.28 9.95
CA PRO A 11 9.11 -4.28 10.80
C PRO A 11 10.39 -4.64 10.01
N PRO A 12 11.59 -4.28 10.52
CA PRO A 12 12.86 -4.69 9.92
C PRO A 12 13.01 -6.22 9.90
N GLY A 13 13.92 -6.75 9.09
CA GLY A 13 14.09 -8.19 8.86
C GLY A 13 13.51 -8.67 7.53
N GLU A 14 12.99 -9.90 7.49
CA GLU A 14 12.43 -10.53 6.30
C GLU A 14 10.99 -10.04 6.01
N PRO A 15 10.74 -9.30 4.91
CA PRO A 15 9.44 -8.69 4.64
C PRO A 15 8.31 -9.71 4.48
N ALA A 16 8.57 -10.83 3.80
CA ALA A 16 7.58 -11.88 3.55
C ALA A 16 7.05 -12.47 4.87
N ARG A 17 7.96 -12.82 5.79
CA ARG A 17 7.60 -13.31 7.12
C ARG A 17 6.77 -12.30 7.92
N ALA A 18 7.16 -11.02 7.90
CA ALA A 18 6.44 -9.97 8.59
C ALA A 18 5.01 -9.80 8.04
N LEU A 19 4.85 -9.88 6.71
CA LEU A 19 3.54 -9.85 6.08
C LEU A 19 2.70 -11.06 6.50
N THR A 20 3.24 -12.29 6.45
CA THR A 20 2.51 -13.50 6.86
C THR A 20 1.95 -13.37 8.28
N VAL A 21 2.77 -12.94 9.23
CA VAL A 21 2.33 -12.73 10.63
C VAL A 21 1.22 -11.68 10.71
N LEU A 22 1.34 -10.58 9.96
CA LEU A 22 0.30 -9.57 9.91
C LEU A 22 -1.01 -10.13 9.35
N LEU A 23 -0.96 -10.90 8.26
CA LEU A 23 -2.14 -11.52 7.66
C LEU A 23 -2.81 -12.49 8.62
N ASP A 24 -2.05 -13.26 9.40
CA ASP A 24 -2.61 -14.16 10.40
C ASP A 24 -3.35 -13.40 11.52
N VAL A 25 -2.80 -12.27 11.97
CA VAL A 25 -3.47 -11.39 12.93
C VAL A 25 -4.79 -10.83 12.36
N LEU A 26 -4.81 -10.45 11.09
CA LEU A 26 -5.99 -9.89 10.42
C LEU A 26 -7.05 -10.95 10.11
N ARG A 27 -6.64 -12.16 9.73
CA ARG A 27 -7.55 -13.30 9.51
C ARG A 27 -8.22 -13.78 10.80
N ALA A 28 -7.59 -13.53 11.94
CA ALA A 28 -8.16 -13.85 13.25
C ALA A 28 -9.29 -12.91 13.71
N ILE A 29 -9.61 -11.86 12.94
CA ILE A 29 -10.76 -10.98 13.23
C ILE A 29 -12.06 -11.73 12.88
N PRO A 30 -12.96 -11.98 13.85
CA PRO A 30 -14.22 -12.68 13.59
C PRO A 30 -15.15 -11.92 12.64
N ALA A 31 -16.01 -12.63 11.91
CA ALA A 31 -16.92 -12.01 10.93
C ALA A 31 -17.96 -11.08 11.58
N GLU A 32 -18.41 -11.45 12.78
CA GLU A 32 -19.28 -10.66 13.66
C GLU A 32 -18.58 -9.41 14.23
N GLY A 33 -17.24 -9.37 14.15
CA GLY A 33 -16.38 -8.36 14.73
C GLY A 33 -15.95 -8.68 16.15
N GLU A 34 -15.04 -7.88 16.68
CA GLU A 34 -14.55 -8.00 18.05
C GLU A 34 -14.21 -6.63 18.65
N PRO A 35 -14.00 -6.53 19.97
CA PRO A 35 -13.51 -5.30 20.57
C PRO A 35 -12.12 -4.92 20.07
N PHE A 36 -11.88 -3.64 19.74
CA PHE A 36 -10.58 -3.18 19.21
C PHE A 36 -9.37 -3.56 20.11
N ARG A 37 -9.59 -3.69 21.43
CA ARG A 37 -8.57 -4.15 22.38
C ARG A 37 -8.01 -5.55 22.05
N GLU A 38 -8.81 -6.43 21.43
CA GLU A 38 -8.42 -7.79 21.08
C GLU A 38 -7.47 -7.78 19.88
N LEU A 39 -7.80 -7.02 18.83
CA LEU A 39 -6.90 -6.78 17.71
C LEU A 39 -5.58 -6.15 18.20
N ARG A 40 -5.67 -5.12 19.06
CA ARG A 40 -4.49 -4.49 19.67
C ARG A 40 -3.63 -5.50 20.44
N ARG A 41 -4.24 -6.41 21.20
CA ARG A 41 -3.53 -7.47 21.94
C ARG A 41 -2.77 -8.40 20.98
N ARG A 42 -3.41 -8.83 19.88
CA ARG A 42 -2.75 -9.69 18.88
C ARG A 42 -1.61 -8.97 18.15
N LEU A 43 -1.81 -7.71 17.73
CA LEU A 43 -0.74 -6.90 17.14
C LEU A 43 0.46 -6.73 18.08
N LYS A 44 0.21 -6.53 19.39
CA LYS A 44 1.29 -6.45 20.38
C LYS A 44 2.01 -7.79 20.55
N GLY A 45 1.27 -8.89 20.64
CA GLY A 45 1.85 -10.24 20.75
C GLY A 45 2.67 -10.66 19.53
N ALA A 46 2.34 -10.11 18.36
CA ALA A 46 3.07 -10.30 17.11
C ALA A 46 4.22 -9.31 16.88
N GLU A 47 4.49 -8.39 17.82
CA GLU A 47 5.49 -7.31 17.67
C GLU A 47 5.21 -6.36 16.47
N LEU A 48 3.95 -6.27 16.03
CA LEU A 48 3.50 -5.42 14.92
C LEU A 48 2.81 -4.13 15.39
N TRP A 49 2.60 -3.97 16.70
CA TRP A 49 1.90 -2.80 17.24
C TRP A 49 2.76 -1.53 17.19
N SER A 50 2.26 -0.50 16.51
CA SER A 50 2.75 0.87 16.61
C SER A 50 1.57 1.83 16.62
N ARG A 51 1.54 2.76 17.60
CA ARG A 51 0.48 3.77 17.71
C ARG A 51 0.48 4.72 16.51
N GLU A 52 1.67 5.05 16.01
CA GLU A 52 1.87 5.98 14.90
C GLU A 52 1.49 5.35 13.55
N ARG A 53 1.75 4.05 13.38
CA ARG A 53 1.52 3.33 12.11
C ARG A 53 0.14 2.69 12.00
N LEU A 54 -0.58 2.59 13.11
CA LEU A 54 -1.90 1.97 13.15
C LEU A 54 -2.89 2.60 12.16
N PRO A 55 -3.03 3.94 12.06
CA PRO A 55 -3.96 4.54 11.09
C PRO A 55 -3.69 4.11 9.65
N GLN A 56 -2.41 4.05 9.27
CA GLN A 56 -1.95 3.66 7.93
C GLN A 56 -2.31 2.20 7.63
N LEU A 57 -2.09 1.31 8.61
CA LEU A 57 -2.47 -0.09 8.55
C LEU A 57 -4.00 -0.24 8.40
N LEU A 58 -4.78 0.42 9.24
CA LEU A 58 -6.24 0.36 9.17
C LEU A 58 -6.75 0.87 7.81
N ARG A 59 -6.24 2.02 7.33
CA ARG A 59 -6.62 2.61 6.03
C ARG A 59 -6.28 1.69 4.86
N PHE A 60 -5.09 1.08 4.87
CA PHE A 60 -4.66 0.16 3.82
C PHE A 60 -5.57 -1.06 3.72
N PHE A 61 -5.86 -1.70 4.86
CA PHE A 61 -6.74 -2.85 4.96
C PHE A 61 -8.24 -2.50 4.95
N ARG A 62 -8.60 -1.22 4.76
CA ARG A 62 -9.97 -0.70 4.79
C ARG A 62 -10.73 -1.07 6.07
N LEU A 63 -10.02 -1.14 7.19
CA LEU A 63 -10.58 -1.35 8.52
C LEU A 63 -10.96 0.01 9.12
N VAL A 64 -12.15 0.08 9.70
CA VAL A 64 -12.60 1.25 10.47
C VAL A 64 -12.32 0.98 11.94
N GLN A 65 -11.77 1.98 12.64
CA GLN A 65 -11.51 1.89 14.08
C GLN A 65 -12.80 2.06 14.89
N ASP A 66 -13.73 1.12 14.72
CA ASP A 66 -15.00 1.06 15.44
C ASP A 66 -14.93 0.05 16.60
N ASP A 67 -15.97 0.02 17.43
CA ASP A 67 -16.20 -1.00 18.45
C ASP A 67 -17.60 -1.60 18.27
N PRO A 68 -17.75 -2.82 17.72
CA PRO A 68 -16.69 -3.77 17.35
C PRO A 68 -15.98 -3.45 16.02
N ILE A 69 -14.69 -3.76 15.94
CA ILE A 69 -13.95 -3.77 14.67
C ILE A 69 -14.35 -5.00 13.85
N ARG A 70 -14.71 -4.77 12.58
CA ARG A 70 -15.18 -5.80 11.65
C ARG A 70 -14.22 -5.97 10.47
N PRO A 71 -14.08 -7.19 9.92
CA PRO A 71 -13.20 -7.41 8.79
C PRO A 71 -13.80 -6.76 7.54
N SER A 72 -12.97 -5.95 6.85
CA SER A 72 -13.34 -5.34 5.58
C SER A 72 -13.50 -6.40 4.47
N PRO A 73 -14.08 -6.07 3.30
CA PRO A 73 -14.08 -6.98 2.15
C PRO A 73 -12.66 -7.45 1.78
N LEU A 74 -11.67 -6.57 1.89
CA LEU A 74 -10.26 -6.90 1.65
C LEU A 74 -9.75 -7.93 2.66
N VAL A 75 -10.00 -7.73 3.96
CA VAL A 75 -9.59 -8.68 5.02
C VAL A 75 -10.30 -10.02 4.88
N ARG A 76 -11.59 -10.02 4.53
CA ARG A 76 -12.32 -11.27 4.26
C ARG A 76 -11.76 -12.03 3.05
N GLY A 77 -11.29 -11.32 2.04
CA GLY A 77 -10.60 -11.90 0.88
C GLY A 77 -9.28 -12.58 1.22
N LEU A 78 -8.68 -12.30 2.39
CA LEU A 78 -7.44 -12.94 2.84
C LEU A 78 -7.63 -14.41 3.26
N ALA A 79 -8.86 -14.92 3.33
CA ALA A 79 -9.11 -16.32 3.67
C ALA A 79 -8.68 -17.32 2.57
N GLY A 80 -8.30 -16.82 1.38
CA GLY A 80 -7.76 -17.65 0.30
C GLY A 80 -6.35 -18.21 0.58
N GLY A 81 -5.84 -19.01 -0.37
CA GLY A 81 -4.45 -19.48 -0.34
C GLY A 81 -3.43 -18.33 -0.42
N GLU A 82 -2.17 -18.63 -0.09
CA GLU A 82 -1.10 -17.62 -0.04
C GLU A 82 -0.96 -16.82 -1.34
N ALA A 83 -0.92 -17.50 -2.50
CA ALA A 83 -0.83 -16.84 -3.80
C ALA A 83 -2.02 -15.92 -4.10
N ALA A 84 -3.24 -16.33 -3.72
CA ALA A 84 -4.43 -15.50 -3.89
C ALA A 84 -4.39 -14.25 -3.00
N CYS A 85 -3.86 -14.38 -1.77
CA CYS A 85 -3.68 -13.26 -0.86
C CYS A 85 -2.61 -12.28 -1.35
N GLN A 86 -1.48 -12.80 -1.84
CA GLN A 86 -0.42 -11.97 -2.42
C GLN A 86 -0.95 -11.20 -3.63
N GLN A 87 -1.70 -11.86 -4.52
CA GLN A 87 -2.31 -11.21 -5.67
C GLN A 87 -3.32 -10.13 -5.26
N LEU A 88 -4.22 -10.44 -4.32
CA LEU A 88 -5.22 -9.48 -3.82
C LEU A 88 -4.56 -8.22 -3.23
N LEU A 89 -3.46 -8.38 -2.51
CA LEU A 89 -2.72 -7.26 -1.91
C LEU A 89 -1.86 -6.51 -2.93
N ALA A 90 -1.33 -7.19 -3.94
CA ALA A 90 -0.63 -6.55 -5.05
C ALA A 90 -1.60 -5.73 -5.92
N ASP A 91 -2.79 -6.25 -6.20
CA ASP A 91 -3.86 -5.52 -6.85
C ASP A 91 -4.26 -4.29 -6.02
N ARG A 92 -4.37 -4.45 -4.70
CA ARG A 92 -4.60 -3.32 -3.80
C ARG A 92 -3.51 -2.26 -3.89
N LEU A 93 -2.23 -2.63 -3.96
CA LEU A 93 -1.11 -1.68 -4.10
C LEU A 93 -1.19 -0.90 -5.42
N TRP A 94 -1.60 -1.57 -6.50
CA TRP A 94 -1.86 -0.92 -7.79
C TRP A 94 -3.03 0.06 -7.69
N GLU A 95 -4.19 -0.39 -7.18
CA GLU A 95 -5.41 0.42 -7.09
C GLU A 95 -5.24 1.71 -6.28
N ILE A 96 -4.50 1.66 -5.18
CA ILE A 96 -4.38 2.82 -4.28
C ILE A 96 -3.35 3.86 -4.74
N ASN A 97 -2.44 3.46 -5.62
CA ASN A 97 -1.42 4.35 -6.14
C ASN A 97 -0.87 3.84 -7.48
N PRO A 98 -1.68 3.92 -8.56
CA PRO A 98 -1.30 3.39 -9.87
C PRO A 98 -0.11 4.16 -10.44
N LEU A 99 -0.02 5.47 -10.17
CA LEU A 99 1.10 6.31 -10.61
C LEU A 99 2.43 5.86 -10.01
N LEU A 100 2.51 5.67 -8.68
CA LEU A 100 3.71 5.13 -8.01
C LEU A 100 4.07 3.77 -8.59
N PHE A 101 3.08 2.90 -8.73
CA PHE A 101 3.27 1.53 -9.17
C PHE A 101 3.84 1.50 -10.59
N THR A 102 3.17 2.16 -11.54
CA THR A 102 3.61 2.29 -12.93
C THR A 102 5.02 2.86 -13.00
N THR A 103 5.28 3.96 -12.30
CA THR A 103 6.57 4.63 -12.33
C THR A 103 7.70 3.71 -11.86
N VAL A 104 7.54 3.09 -10.69
CA VAL A 104 8.59 2.20 -10.17
C VAL A 104 8.76 0.98 -11.08
N PHE A 105 7.66 0.42 -11.57
CA PHE A 105 7.71 -0.77 -12.41
C PHE A 105 8.41 -0.51 -13.74
N GLN A 106 8.08 0.58 -14.45
CA GLN A 106 8.75 0.96 -15.71
C GLN A 106 10.25 1.16 -15.49
N ARG A 107 10.66 1.80 -14.39
CA ARG A 107 12.08 1.95 -14.06
C ARG A 107 12.75 0.60 -13.83
N LEU A 108 12.12 -0.28 -13.03
CA LEU A 108 12.66 -1.62 -12.76
C LEU A 108 12.57 -2.57 -13.95
N GLU A 109 11.76 -2.25 -14.95
CA GLU A 109 11.70 -2.97 -16.23
C GLU A 109 12.95 -2.70 -17.07
N GLU A 110 13.38 -1.43 -17.16
CA GLU A 110 14.59 -1.02 -17.89
C GLU A 110 15.86 -1.66 -17.31
N ARG A 111 16.04 -1.59 -16.00
CA ARG A 111 17.20 -2.17 -15.29
C ARG A 111 16.98 -2.27 -13.78
N VAL A 112 17.94 -2.86 -13.07
CA VAL A 112 17.92 -2.85 -11.61
C VAL A 112 18.20 -1.44 -11.08
N HIS A 113 17.49 -1.03 -10.03
CA HIS A 113 17.66 0.27 -9.38
C HIS A 113 17.76 0.13 -7.86
N SER A 114 18.68 0.88 -7.25
CA SER A 114 18.67 1.06 -5.80
C SER A 114 17.45 1.88 -5.35
N VAL A 115 17.05 1.72 -4.10
CA VAL A 115 15.95 2.51 -3.51
C VAL A 115 16.21 4.01 -3.61
N ASN A 116 17.46 4.44 -3.46
CA ASN A 116 17.83 5.85 -3.57
C ASN A 116 17.74 6.39 -5.01
N GLU A 117 18.00 5.55 -6.02
CA GLU A 117 17.77 5.95 -7.42
C GLU A 117 16.27 6.07 -7.70
N LEU A 118 15.46 5.11 -7.24
CA LEU A 118 13.99 5.16 -7.39
C LEU A 118 13.40 6.43 -6.77
N LEU A 119 13.86 6.81 -5.56
CA LEU A 119 13.43 8.06 -4.90
C LEU A 119 13.68 9.31 -5.76
N LYS A 120 14.83 9.41 -6.44
CA LYS A 120 15.14 10.56 -7.31
C LYS A 120 14.18 10.69 -8.48
N TYR A 121 13.74 9.55 -9.04
CA TYR A 121 12.73 9.58 -10.10
C TYR A 121 11.39 10.03 -9.53
N LEU A 122 10.97 9.48 -8.39
CA LEU A 122 9.68 9.81 -7.77
C LEU A 122 9.60 11.27 -7.32
N ASP A 123 10.70 11.87 -6.87
CA ASP A 123 10.78 13.29 -6.52
C ASP A 123 10.60 14.22 -7.74
N SER A 124 10.84 13.71 -8.96
CA SER A 124 10.67 14.46 -10.21
C SER A 124 9.25 14.38 -10.79
N PHE A 125 8.40 13.48 -10.29
CA PHE A 125 7.01 13.38 -10.74
C PHE A 125 6.13 14.39 -10.03
N ALA A 126 5.29 15.09 -10.81
CA ALA A 126 4.28 16.00 -10.30
C ALA A 126 3.12 15.19 -9.69
N TYR A 127 3.27 14.76 -8.44
CA TYR A 127 2.10 14.45 -7.61
C TYR A 127 1.32 15.76 -7.45
N ALA A 128 0.16 15.88 -8.08
CA ALA A 128 -0.79 16.93 -7.73
C ALA A 128 -1.27 16.64 -6.29
N GLY A 129 -0.88 17.50 -5.35
CA GLY A 129 -1.21 17.35 -3.92
C GLY A 129 -0.07 16.83 -3.04
N THR A 130 -0.35 15.79 -2.23
CA THR A 130 0.57 15.36 -1.16
C THR A 130 1.68 14.47 -1.71
N ARG A 131 2.93 14.93 -1.59
CA ARG A 131 4.11 14.15 -2.00
C ARG A 131 4.34 12.95 -1.10
N LEU A 132 4.68 11.82 -1.70
CA LEU A 132 5.18 10.66 -0.96
C LEU A 132 6.51 10.99 -0.28
N SER A 133 6.58 10.78 1.03
CA SER A 133 7.84 10.92 1.74
C SER A 133 8.76 9.72 1.48
N GLY A 134 10.08 9.91 1.62
CA GLY A 134 11.04 8.82 1.46
C GLY A 134 10.77 7.59 2.36
N PRO A 135 10.35 7.75 3.63
CA PRO A 135 9.88 6.64 4.46
C PRO A 135 8.68 5.88 3.86
N GLU A 136 7.72 6.58 3.26
CA GLU A 136 6.51 5.97 2.69
C GLU A 136 6.82 5.19 1.41
N VAL A 137 7.68 5.72 0.54
CA VAL A 137 8.19 4.96 -0.62
C VAL A 137 8.92 3.69 -0.15
N ARG A 138 9.72 3.78 0.92
CA ARG A 138 10.39 2.59 1.48
C ARG A 138 9.40 1.58 2.05
N ALA A 139 8.35 2.02 2.72
CA ALA A 139 7.28 1.14 3.20
C ALA A 139 6.58 0.43 2.04
N TRP A 140 6.24 1.17 0.98
CA TRP A 140 5.66 0.63 -0.25
C TRP A 140 6.56 -0.41 -0.93
N LEU A 141 7.85 -0.09 -1.14
CA LEU A 141 8.81 -1.02 -1.73
C LEU A 141 8.98 -2.28 -0.88
N ARG A 142 8.95 -2.15 0.45
CA ARG A 142 9.05 -3.28 1.39
C ARG A 142 7.81 -4.16 1.33
N LEU A 143 6.62 -3.59 1.17
CA LEU A 143 5.40 -4.35 0.90
C LEU A 143 5.49 -5.07 -0.46
N GLY A 144 5.96 -4.39 -1.51
CA GLY A 144 6.15 -5.02 -2.81
C GLY A 144 7.13 -6.19 -2.78
N GLN A 145 8.21 -6.10 -1.99
CA GLN A 145 9.10 -7.24 -1.73
C GLN A 145 8.38 -8.38 -0.99
N ALA A 146 7.60 -8.08 0.04
CA ALA A 146 6.85 -9.08 0.79
C ALA A 146 5.81 -9.81 -0.07
N LEU A 147 5.28 -9.14 -1.09
CA LEU A 147 4.32 -9.66 -2.06
C LEU A 147 4.97 -10.34 -3.27
N GLY A 148 6.31 -10.44 -3.30
CA GLY A 148 7.02 -11.06 -4.41
C GLY A 148 7.02 -10.24 -5.70
N LEU A 149 6.69 -8.94 -5.65
CA LEU A 149 6.76 -8.04 -6.81
C LEU A 149 8.19 -7.68 -7.17
N PHE A 150 9.04 -7.53 -6.15
CA PHE A 150 10.42 -7.13 -6.27
C PHE A 150 11.35 -8.13 -5.58
N ARG A 151 12.53 -8.34 -6.15
CA ARG A 151 13.62 -9.08 -5.52
C ARG A 151 14.86 -8.21 -5.38
N LEU A 152 15.67 -8.48 -4.36
CA LEU A 152 16.96 -7.83 -4.19
C LEU A 152 18.02 -8.50 -5.08
N VAL A 153 18.81 -7.67 -5.75
CA VAL A 153 20.01 -8.03 -6.50
C VAL A 153 21.15 -7.16 -5.94
N GLY A 154 21.87 -7.71 -4.95
CA GLY A 154 22.79 -6.91 -4.13
C GLY A 154 22.02 -5.87 -3.31
N ILE A 155 22.27 -4.59 -3.59
CA ILE A 155 21.57 -3.44 -2.95
C ILE A 155 20.45 -2.86 -3.84
N ALA A 156 20.30 -3.38 -5.06
CA ALA A 156 19.32 -2.91 -6.02
C ALA A 156 18.08 -3.81 -6.02
N LEU A 157 16.97 -3.27 -6.52
CA LEU A 157 15.73 -4.00 -6.75
C LEU A 157 15.62 -4.37 -8.22
N ALA A 158 14.98 -5.50 -8.47
CA ALA A 158 14.58 -5.97 -9.78
C ALA A 158 13.13 -6.46 -9.73
N LEU A 159 12.40 -6.36 -10.85
CA LEU A 159 11.12 -7.05 -10.99
C LEU A 159 11.32 -8.57 -10.94
N THR A 160 10.36 -9.28 -10.36
CA THR A 160 10.24 -10.73 -10.52
C THR A 160 9.54 -11.06 -11.83
N ASP A 161 9.76 -12.27 -12.35
CA ASP A 161 9.10 -12.73 -13.58
C ASP A 161 7.57 -12.80 -13.42
N GLN A 162 7.13 -13.17 -12.21
CA GLN A 162 5.70 -13.15 -11.85
C GLN A 162 5.13 -11.73 -11.91
N ALA A 163 5.83 -10.73 -11.36
CA ALA A 163 5.38 -9.34 -11.42
C ALA A 163 5.27 -8.85 -12.88
N ARG A 164 6.25 -9.19 -13.72
CA ARG A 164 6.25 -8.89 -15.16
C ARG A 164 5.04 -9.48 -15.87
N ALA A 165 4.77 -10.77 -15.65
CA ALA A 165 3.65 -11.46 -16.26
C ALA A 165 2.29 -10.91 -15.81
N THR A 166 2.14 -10.58 -14.52
CA THR A 166 0.86 -10.14 -13.95
C THR A 166 0.55 -8.68 -14.26
N PHE A 167 1.52 -7.77 -14.10
CA PHE A 167 1.28 -6.31 -14.16
C PHE A 167 1.76 -5.66 -15.46
N GLY A 168 2.67 -6.30 -16.22
CA GLY A 168 3.17 -5.76 -17.49
C GLY A 168 2.05 -5.33 -18.45
N PRO A 169 1.05 -6.18 -18.73
CA PRO A 169 -0.07 -5.81 -19.61
C PRO A 169 -0.90 -4.62 -19.08
N ARG A 170 -1.08 -4.51 -17.77
CA ARG A 170 -1.84 -3.40 -17.15
C ARG A 170 -1.08 -2.09 -17.25
N ILE A 171 0.23 -2.14 -17.07
CA ILE A 171 1.11 -0.97 -17.11
C ILE A 171 1.25 -0.41 -18.53
N LEU A 172 1.35 -1.29 -19.53
CA LEU A 172 1.38 -0.86 -20.94
C LEU A 172 0.07 -0.20 -21.37
N GLY A 173 -1.05 -0.55 -20.75
CA GLY A 173 -2.35 0.06 -21.01
C GLY A 173 -2.70 1.23 -20.09
N PHE A 174 -1.82 1.63 -19.17
CA PHE A 174 -2.07 2.74 -18.24
C PHE A 174 -1.54 4.04 -18.83
N ASP A 175 -2.46 4.90 -19.27
CA ASP A 175 -2.11 6.24 -19.74
C ASP A 175 -1.89 7.18 -18.53
N VAL A 176 -0.63 7.56 -18.33
CA VAL A 176 -0.24 8.43 -17.22
C VAL A 176 -0.72 9.87 -17.46
N GLU A 177 -0.75 10.33 -18.71
CA GLU A 177 -1.15 11.69 -19.05
C GLU A 177 -2.66 11.85 -18.80
N GLU A 178 -3.47 10.93 -19.33
CA GLU A 178 -4.92 10.90 -19.08
C GLU A 178 -5.25 10.84 -17.58
N PHE A 179 -4.58 9.97 -16.83
CA PHE A 179 -4.78 9.86 -15.38
C PHE A 179 -4.47 11.17 -14.64
N LEU A 180 -3.42 11.89 -15.05
CA LEU A 180 -3.03 13.16 -14.42
C LEU A 180 -3.96 14.32 -14.81
N GLU A 181 -4.57 14.26 -15.99
CA GLU A 181 -5.60 15.22 -16.42
C GLU A 181 -6.89 15.02 -15.62
N GLU A 182 -7.36 13.78 -15.48
CA GLU A 182 -8.54 13.44 -14.66
C GLU A 182 -8.37 13.83 -13.17
N ASP A 183 -7.18 13.64 -12.59
CA ASP A 183 -6.89 13.98 -11.19
C ASP A 183 -6.90 15.51 -10.93
N GLN A 184 -6.67 16.32 -11.97
CA GLN A 184 -6.71 17.79 -11.89
C GLN A 184 -8.13 18.36 -12.00
N ASP A 185 -9.04 17.64 -12.68
CA ASP A 185 -10.41 18.09 -12.94
C ASP A 185 -11.40 17.78 -11.81
N GLU A 186 -11.04 16.97 -10.81
CA GLU A 186 -11.85 16.79 -9.60
C GLU A 186 -11.68 18.00 -8.66
N PRO A 187 -12.69 18.90 -8.52
CA PRO A 187 -12.59 20.01 -7.59
C PRO A 187 -12.48 19.47 -6.16
N GLU A 188 -11.46 19.91 -5.42
CA GLU A 188 -11.42 19.78 -3.97
C GLU A 188 -12.75 20.32 -3.44
N VAL A 189 -13.57 19.45 -2.82
CA VAL A 189 -14.76 19.89 -2.10
C VAL A 189 -14.27 20.71 -0.92
N GLY A 190 -14.09 22.01 -1.17
CA GLY A 190 -13.78 23.00 -0.17
C GLY A 190 -14.82 22.89 0.93
N VAL A 191 -14.36 22.51 2.11
CA VAL A 191 -15.15 22.62 3.34
C VAL A 191 -15.50 24.09 3.45
N ALA A 192 -16.73 24.44 3.06
CA ALA A 192 -17.27 25.77 3.25
C ALA A 192 -17.16 26.08 4.74
N ALA A 193 -16.26 26.99 5.08
CA ALA A 193 -16.20 27.57 6.40
C ALA A 193 -17.55 28.25 6.63
N GLU A 194 -18.35 27.72 7.55
CA GLU A 194 -19.48 28.45 8.10
C GLU A 194 -18.94 29.76 8.69
N GLU A 195 -19.18 30.87 7.99
CA GLU A 195 -19.11 32.19 8.60
C GLU A 195 -20.16 32.26 9.73
N PRO A 196 -19.78 32.71 10.94
CA PRO A 196 -20.77 32.96 11.98
C PRO A 196 -21.58 34.20 11.61
N ALA A 197 -22.91 34.04 11.51
CA ALA A 197 -23.85 35.11 11.24
C ALA A 197 -23.84 36.19 12.36
N PRO A 198 -24.15 37.46 12.02
CA PRO A 198 -24.02 38.63 12.91
C PRO A 198 -25.03 38.69 14.06
#